data_AF-A0A151BVC2-F1
#
_entry.id   AF-A0A151BVC2-F1
#
_cell.length_a   1.000
_cell.length_b   1.000
_cell.length_c   1.000
_cell.angle_alpha   90.00
_cell.angle_beta   90.00
_cell.angle_gamma   90.00
#
_symmetry.space_group_name_H-M   'P 1'
#
loop_
_entity.id
_entity.type
_entity.pdbx_description
1 polymer ?
#
loop_
_entity_poly.entity_id
_entity_poly.type
_entity_poly.pdbx_seq_one_letter_code
_entity_poly.pdbx_strand_id
1 'polypeptide(L)'
;MSIMMTNHLAEHLLAQPFRVGQMRFGPGLGYGYNGAVVIDPDSAGLPVGTGTYFWDGAAGTWFWVDPEADLMYIGLIQSLSTPPPPLQRLTQIAMAGAII
;
A
#
# COMPACT_ATOMS: atom_id res chain seq x y z
N MET A 1 -9.77 -12.24 -8.08
CA MET A 1 -8.91 -11.11 -7.67
C MET A 1 -9.65 -10.11 -6.78
N SER A 2 -10.92 -9.79 -7.06
CA SER A 2 -11.74 -8.83 -6.29
C SER A 2 -11.60 -8.93 -4.77
N ILE A 3 -11.74 -10.11 -4.16
CA ILE A 3 -11.69 -10.24 -2.69
C ILE A 3 -10.33 -9.91 -2.05
N MET A 4 -9.20 -10.07 -2.77
CA MET A 4 -7.89 -9.71 -2.20
C MET A 4 -7.68 -8.20 -2.18
N MET A 5 -8.23 -7.50 -3.18
CA MET A 5 -8.03 -6.06 -3.41
C MET A 5 -9.21 -5.22 -2.91
N THR A 6 -10.01 -5.73 -1.98
CA THR A 6 -11.15 -5.03 -1.38
C THR A 6 -11.04 -5.11 0.12
N ASN A 7 -11.36 -4.01 0.82
CA ASN A 7 -11.35 -3.98 2.27
C ASN A 7 -12.43 -4.92 2.84
N HIS A 8 -12.03 -5.73 3.83
CA HIS A 8 -12.94 -6.59 4.62
C HIS A 8 -12.94 -6.24 6.10
N LEU A 9 -12.24 -5.18 6.52
CA LEU A 9 -12.31 -4.70 7.90
C LEU A 9 -13.57 -3.88 8.13
N ALA A 10 -14.14 -4.05 9.32
CA ALA A 10 -15.23 -3.21 9.79
C ALA A 10 -14.77 -1.76 9.98
N GLU A 11 -15.65 -0.80 9.69
CA GLU A 11 -15.35 0.62 9.72
C GLU A 11 -14.81 1.11 11.07
N HIS A 12 -15.31 0.56 12.18
CA HIS A 12 -14.83 0.91 13.53
C HIS A 12 -13.34 0.56 13.77
N LEU A 13 -12.77 -0.40 13.03
CA LEU A 13 -11.34 -0.71 13.07
C LEU A 13 -10.52 0.28 12.24
N LEU A 14 -11.11 0.84 11.19
CA LEU A 14 -10.48 1.86 10.34
C LEU A 14 -10.55 3.25 10.99
N ALA A 15 -11.53 3.48 11.86
CA ALA A 15 -11.72 4.74 12.59
C ALA A 15 -10.57 5.06 13.55
N GLN A 16 -9.73 4.08 13.90
CA GLN A 16 -8.59 4.25 14.79
C GLN A 16 -7.30 3.80 14.10
N PRO A 17 -6.19 4.56 14.20
CA PRO A 17 -4.92 4.11 13.66
C PRO A 17 -4.45 2.82 14.34
N PHE A 18 -4.10 1.82 13.55
CA PHE A 18 -3.50 0.57 14.03
C PHE A 18 -2.23 0.24 13.24
N ARG A 19 -1.51 -0.79 13.67
CA ARG A 19 -0.26 -1.23 13.02
C ARG A 19 -0.30 -2.71 12.71
N VAL A 20 0.28 -3.08 11.59
CA VAL A 20 0.60 -4.47 11.24
C VAL A 20 2.06 -4.49 10.81
N GLY A 21 2.92 -5.14 11.60
CA GLY A 21 4.36 -5.01 11.44
C GLY A 21 4.81 -3.54 11.57
N GLN A 22 5.58 -3.06 10.59
CA GLN A 22 6.03 -1.66 10.53
C GLN A 22 5.00 -0.73 9.87
N MET A 23 3.98 -1.28 9.20
CA MET A 23 2.96 -0.52 8.51
C MET A 23 1.99 0.13 9.49
N ARG A 24 1.67 1.40 9.26
CA ARG A 24 0.67 2.14 10.01
C ARG A 24 -0.57 2.33 9.14
N PHE A 25 -1.68 1.78 9.59
CA PHE A 25 -2.99 1.98 9.00
C PHE A 25 -3.60 3.26 9.55
N GLY A 26 -4.30 3.99 8.68
CA GLY A 26 -4.96 5.24 8.97
C GLY A 26 -6.08 5.51 7.95
N PRO A 27 -6.64 6.73 7.93
CA PRO A 27 -7.67 7.10 6.96
C PRO A 27 -7.26 6.73 5.53
N GLY A 28 -8.22 6.24 4.75
CA GLY A 28 -8.01 5.86 3.35
C GLY A 28 -7.29 4.52 3.10
N LEU A 29 -6.89 3.81 4.16
CA LEU A 29 -6.38 2.44 4.07
C LEU A 29 -7.38 1.43 4.65
N GLY A 30 -7.54 0.31 3.97
CA GLY A 30 -8.24 -0.87 4.43
C GLY A 30 -7.35 -2.11 4.35
N TYR A 31 -7.93 -3.28 4.65
CA TYR A 31 -7.21 -4.55 4.61
C TYR A 31 -8.02 -5.60 3.86
N GLY A 32 -7.44 -6.13 2.80
CA GLY A 32 -7.97 -7.24 2.03
C GLY A 32 -7.45 -8.58 2.54
N TYR A 33 -7.58 -9.64 1.78
CA TYR A 33 -6.96 -10.91 2.17
C TYR A 33 -5.45 -10.88 1.94
N ASN A 34 -4.68 -10.92 3.04
CA ASN A 34 -3.21 -10.93 3.13
C ASN A 34 -2.48 -9.61 2.84
N GLY A 35 -3.17 -8.48 2.69
CA GLY A 35 -2.48 -7.22 2.41
C GLY A 35 -3.34 -5.98 2.55
N ALA A 36 -2.66 -4.83 2.46
CA ALA A 36 -3.29 -3.53 2.56
C ALA A 36 -3.97 -3.15 1.24
N VAL A 37 -5.05 -2.39 1.34
CA VAL A 37 -5.81 -1.86 0.20
C VAL A 37 -5.97 -0.36 0.39
N VAL A 38 -5.66 0.44 -0.63
CA VAL A 38 -6.01 1.87 -0.65
C VAL A 38 -7.50 1.98 -0.99
N ILE A 39 -8.31 2.48 -0.06
CA ILE A 39 -9.76 2.68 -0.25
C ILE A 39 -10.11 4.13 -0.61
N ASP A 40 -9.26 5.08 -0.22
CA ASP A 40 -9.35 6.51 -0.56
C ASP A 40 -7.92 7.06 -0.64
N PRO A 41 -7.37 7.27 -1.85
CA PRO A 41 -6.01 7.75 -2.05
C PRO A 41 -5.73 9.12 -1.43
N ASP A 42 -6.70 10.04 -1.46
CA ASP A 42 -6.55 11.39 -0.92
C ASP A 42 -6.44 11.35 0.60
N SER A 43 -7.33 10.60 1.26
CA SER A 43 -7.26 10.37 2.71
C SER A 43 -5.99 9.62 3.13
N ALA A 44 -5.49 8.70 2.28
CA ALA A 44 -4.25 7.97 2.52
C ALA A 44 -2.98 8.81 2.24
N GLY A 45 -3.10 9.92 1.51
CA GLY A 45 -1.97 10.73 1.07
C GLY A 45 -1.02 9.99 0.12
N LEU A 46 -1.56 9.10 -0.71
CA LEU A 46 -0.81 8.27 -1.64
C LEU A 46 -1.20 8.60 -3.09
N PRO A 47 -0.23 8.83 -4.00
CA PRO A 47 -0.52 9.14 -5.40
C PRO A 47 -0.72 7.84 -6.21
N VAL A 48 -1.75 7.08 -5.85
CA VAL A 48 -2.12 5.81 -6.50
C VAL A 48 -3.64 5.76 -6.67
N GLY A 49 -4.14 4.80 -7.44
CA GLY A 49 -5.56 4.58 -7.66
C GLY A 49 -6.27 3.91 -6.48
N THR A 50 -7.60 4.03 -6.46
CA THR A 50 -8.48 3.32 -5.53
C THR A 50 -8.40 1.82 -5.80
N GLY A 51 -8.35 1.02 -4.74
CA GLY A 51 -8.18 -0.42 -4.82
C GLY A 51 -6.73 -0.88 -4.95
N THR A 52 -5.75 0.03 -4.91
CA THR A 52 -4.33 -0.34 -4.93
C THR A 52 -4.01 -1.31 -3.79
N TYR A 53 -3.52 -2.51 -4.13
CA TYR A 53 -3.18 -3.57 -3.19
C TYR A 53 -1.67 -3.66 -2.99
N PHE A 54 -1.20 -3.71 -1.74
CA PHE A 54 0.23 -3.63 -1.46
C PHE A 54 0.63 -4.30 -0.15
N TRP A 55 1.92 -4.63 -0.04
CA TRP A 55 2.54 -5.10 1.19
C TRP A 55 4.06 -4.87 1.18
N ASP A 56 4.68 -4.97 2.36
CA ASP A 56 6.12 -4.91 2.57
C ASP A 56 6.70 -6.24 3.10
N GLY A 57 7.98 -6.46 2.83
CA GLY A 57 8.72 -7.65 3.25
C GLY A 57 9.91 -7.27 4.13
N ALA A 58 10.24 -8.15 5.08
CA ALA A 58 11.24 -7.89 6.10
C ALA A 58 12.62 -7.48 5.55
N ALA A 59 13.05 -8.06 4.42
CA ALA A 59 14.32 -7.75 3.74
C ALA A 59 14.26 -6.49 2.85
N GLY A 60 13.33 -5.58 3.13
CA GLY A 60 13.12 -4.34 2.40
C GLY A 60 12.48 -4.55 1.03
N THR A 61 11.87 -5.70 0.77
CA THR A 61 11.11 -5.94 -0.47
C THR A 61 9.71 -5.32 -0.37
N TRP A 62 9.12 -4.92 -1.48
CA TRP A 62 7.74 -4.41 -1.50
C TRP A 62 7.11 -4.66 -2.87
N PHE A 63 5.78 -4.66 -2.91
CA PHE A 63 5.04 -4.62 -4.16
C PHE A 63 3.80 -3.74 -3.99
N TRP A 64 3.27 -3.28 -5.12
CA TRP A 64 1.93 -2.74 -5.19
C TRP A 64 1.32 -3.00 -6.58
N VAL A 65 0.00 -3.16 -6.60
CA VAL A 65 -0.80 -3.39 -7.81
C VAL A 65 -1.91 -2.36 -7.83
N ASP A 66 -1.90 -1.49 -8.83
CA ASP A 66 -2.87 -0.43 -9.03
C ASP A 66 -3.76 -0.78 -10.24
N PRO A 67 -5.03 -1.18 -10.02
CA PRO A 67 -5.93 -1.56 -11.09
C PRO A 67 -6.46 -0.36 -11.89
N GLU A 68 -6.47 0.86 -11.34
CA GLU A 68 -6.92 2.05 -12.08
C GLU A 68 -5.86 2.52 -13.07
N ALA A 69 -4.59 2.36 -12.71
CA ALA A 69 -3.45 2.69 -13.57
C ALA A 69 -2.98 1.53 -14.47
N ASP A 70 -3.62 0.35 -14.41
CA ASP A 70 -3.18 -0.91 -15.05
C ASP A 70 -1.68 -1.20 -14.81
N LEU A 71 -1.23 -1.04 -13.57
CA LEU A 71 0.18 -1.08 -13.19
C LEU A 71 0.47 -2.03 -12.03
N MET A 72 1.54 -2.80 -12.17
CA MET A 72 2.17 -3.55 -11.08
C MET A 72 3.62 -3.13 -10.91
N TYR A 73 4.02 -2.91 -9.67
CA TYR A 73 5.41 -2.63 -9.29
C TYR A 73 5.91 -3.67 -8.28
N ILE A 74 7.14 -4.13 -8.47
CA ILE A 74 7.84 -5.00 -7.51
C ILE A 74 9.24 -4.43 -7.26
N GLY A 75 9.53 -4.12 -6.01
CA GLY A 75 10.84 -3.71 -5.54
C GLY A 75 11.51 -4.84 -4.76
N LEU A 76 12.67 -5.27 -5.24
CA LEU A 76 13.48 -6.30 -4.57
C LEU A 76 14.85 -5.72 -4.22
N ILE A 77 15.07 -5.51 -2.92
CA ILE A 77 16.39 -5.26 -2.35
C ILE A 77 16.67 -6.33 -1.30
N GLN A 78 17.89 -6.36 -0.77
CA GLN A 78 18.31 -7.30 0.28
C GLN A 78 18.84 -6.49 1.47
N SER A 79 17.95 -5.74 2.12
CA SER A 79 18.32 -4.83 3.21
C SER A 79 17.44 -5.02 4.43
N LEU A 80 18.06 -5.21 5.59
CA LEU A 80 17.40 -5.30 6.90
C LEU A 80 17.52 -3.99 7.71
N SER A 81 17.65 -2.85 7.03
CA SER A 81 17.74 -1.53 7.68
C SER A 81 16.54 -1.24 8.59
N THR A 82 16.80 -0.63 9.74
CA THR A 82 15.76 -0.20 10.69
C THR A 82 16.02 1.27 11.11
N PRO A 83 15.13 2.23 10.75
CA PRO A 83 13.92 2.03 9.96
C PRO A 83 14.26 1.67 8.50
N PRO A 84 13.38 0.94 7.80
CA PRO A 84 13.53 0.70 6.38
C PRO A 84 13.44 2.04 5.62
N PRO A 85 14.18 2.21 4.50
CA PRO A 85 14.04 3.38 3.66
C PRO A 85 12.61 3.45 3.07
N PRO A 86 12.02 4.65 2.85
CA PRO A 86 10.62 4.80 2.43
C PRO A 86 10.41 4.55 0.93
N LEU A 87 11.01 3.49 0.39
CA LEU A 87 11.09 3.23 -1.05
C LEU A 87 9.74 2.94 -1.70
N GLN A 88 8.80 2.32 -0.98
CA GLN A 88 7.45 2.13 -1.51
C GLN A 88 6.79 3.47 -1.89
N ARG A 89 6.79 4.45 -0.96
CA ARG A 89 6.21 5.77 -1.24
C ARG A 89 6.97 6.49 -2.35
N LEU A 90 8.30 6.40 -2.37
CA LEU A 90 9.11 7.04 -3.41
C LEU A 90 8.82 6.46 -4.80
N THR A 91 8.62 5.14 -4.90
CA THR A 91 8.29 4.50 -6.17
C THR A 91 6.85 4.80 -6.62
N GLN A 92 5.89 4.90 -5.71
CA GLN A 92 4.54 5.37 -6.04
C GLN A 92 4.56 6.80 -6.60
N ILE A 93 5.30 7.72 -5.97
CA ILE A 93 5.47 9.10 -6.48
C ILE A 93 6.15 9.11 -7.85
N ALA A 94 7.22 8.33 -8.01
CA ALA A 94 7.95 8.26 -9.27
C ALA A 94 7.07 7.73 -10.41
N MET A 95 6.29 6.67 -10.14
CA MET A 95 5.38 6.09 -11.13
C MET A 95 4.20 7.01 -11.46
N ALA A 96 3.62 7.71 -10.47
CA ALA A 96 2.58 8.70 -10.71
C ALA A 96 3.04 9.82 -11.68
N GLY A 97 4.32 10.22 -11.60
CA GLY A 97 4.91 11.18 -12.53
C GLY A 97 5.28 10.61 -13.91
N ALA A 98 5.30 9.29 -14.07
CA ALA A 98 5.75 8.61 -15.29
C ALA A 98 4.61 8.12 -16.20
N ILE A 99 3.37 8.06 -15.70
CA ILE A 99 2.20 7.53 -16.41
C ILE A 99 1.35 8.67 -17.03
N ILE A 100 1.91 9.89 -17.11
CA ILE A 100 1.26 11.07 -17.70
C ILE A 100 1.64 11.23 -19.16
#